data_AF-A0A6V7NUE1-F1
#
_entry.id   AF-A0A6V7NUE1-F1
#
_cell.length_a   1.000
_cell.length_b   1.000
_cell.length_c   1.000
_cell.angle_alpha   90.00
_cell.angle_beta   90.00
_cell.angle_gamma   90.00
#
_symmetry.space_group_name_H-M   'P 1'
#
loop_
_entity.id
_entity.type
_entity.pdbx_description
1 polymer ?
#
loop_
_entity_poly.entity_id
_entity_poly.type
_entity_poly.pdbx_seq_one_letter_code
_entity_poly.pdbx_strand_id
1 'polypeptide(L)'
;MTAPVITQVSPSDGPFCASSFIVSFYVPKKNQPDPPPAAGLHVQKSGPRLVAVRQFGGFVADESLGEEAAALNTSLAGSKWASAADKARQADPATAYIVAQYNSPLSSVVG
;
A
#
# COMPACT_ATOMS: atom_id res chain seq x y z
N MET A 1 -12.83 12.15 6.75
CA MET A 1 -11.69 11.22 6.60
C MET A 1 -11.39 11.03 5.12
N THR A 2 -10.20 10.61 4.76
CA THR A 2 -9.77 10.38 3.37
C THR A 2 -9.71 8.88 3.10
N ALA A 3 -9.93 8.50 1.84
CA ALA A 3 -9.72 7.16 1.34
C ALA A 3 -8.71 7.21 0.18
N PRO A 4 -7.98 6.12 -0.10
CA PRO A 4 -7.91 4.89 0.70
C PRO A 4 -7.06 5.03 1.97
N VAL A 5 -7.22 4.10 2.91
CA VAL A 5 -6.18 3.80 3.90
C VAL A 5 -5.18 2.86 3.24
N ILE A 6 -3.89 3.19 3.34
CA ILE A 6 -2.82 2.42 2.72
C ILE A 6 -2.03 1.67 3.78
N THR A 7 -1.80 0.38 3.56
CA THR A 7 -0.89 -0.44 4.36
C THR A 7 0.27 -0.91 3.49
N GLN A 8 1.49 -0.52 3.84
CA GLN A 8 2.71 -1.07 3.25
C GLN A 8 3.10 -2.32 4.04
N VAL A 9 3.33 -3.42 3.33
CA VAL A 9 3.74 -4.69 3.94
C VAL A 9 5.20 -4.95 3.62
N SER A 10 6.00 -5.10 4.68
CA SER A 10 7.41 -5.45 4.62
C SER A 10 7.59 -6.86 5.19
N PRO A 11 8.07 -7.83 4.39
CA PRO A 11 8.37 -9.17 4.89
C PRO A 11 9.48 -9.14 5.93
N SER A 12 9.47 -10.09 6.86
CA SER A 12 10.56 -10.25 7.84
C SER A 12 11.83 -10.79 7.18
N ASP A 13 12.98 -10.19 7.50
CA ASP A 13 14.31 -10.70 7.14
C ASP A 13 14.97 -11.56 8.25
N GLY A 14 14.26 -11.83 9.38
CA GLY A 14 14.84 -12.46 10.57
C GLY A 14 14.14 -13.73 11.09
N PRO A 15 14.80 -14.50 11.98
CA PRO A 15 14.36 -15.83 12.46
C PRO A 15 13.09 -15.83 13.33
N PHE A 16 12.60 -14.65 13.72
CA PHE A 16 11.39 -14.48 14.53
C PHE A 16 10.13 -14.13 13.70
N CYS A 17 10.26 -14.06 12.37
CA CYS A 17 9.15 -13.95 11.40
C CYS A 17 8.07 -12.90 11.74
N ALA A 18 8.45 -11.71 12.21
CA ALA A 18 7.50 -10.62 12.41
C ALA A 18 7.51 -9.68 11.20
N SER A 19 6.48 -9.75 10.35
CA SER A 19 6.27 -8.78 9.27
C SER A 19 6.05 -7.38 9.86
N SER A 20 6.56 -6.36 9.18
CA SER A 20 6.32 -4.97 9.56
C SER A 20 5.22 -4.37 8.69
N PHE A 21 4.33 -3.58 9.32
CA PHE A 21 3.19 -2.95 8.67
C PHE A 21 3.21 -1.45 8.94
N ILE A 22 3.23 -0.64 7.87
CA ILE A 22 3.08 0.81 7.97
C ILE A 22 1.70 1.18 7.46
N VAL A 23 0.85 1.71 8.34
CA VAL A 23 -0.49 2.20 8.00
C VAL A 23 -0.43 3.72 7.82
N SER A 24 -0.81 4.18 6.64
CA SER A 24 -0.75 5.59 6.24
C SER A 24 -2.12 6.11 5.85
N PHE A 25 -2.46 7.29 6.38
CA PHE A 25 -3.66 8.05 6.01
C PHE A 25 -3.26 9.22 5.11
N TYR A 26 -4.05 9.45 4.05
CA TYR A 26 -3.81 10.60 3.19
C TYR A 26 -4.17 11.91 3.90
N VAL A 27 -3.19 12.79 4.09
CA VAL A 27 -3.42 14.13 4.65
C VAL A 27 -4.17 14.98 3.62
N PRO A 28 -5.35 15.56 3.94
CA PRO A 28 -6.08 16.43 3.01
C PRO A 28 -5.23 17.59 2.51
N LYS A 29 -5.41 18.00 1.25
CA LYS A 29 -4.58 19.04 0.59
C LYS A 29 -4.46 20.33 1.40
N LYS A 30 -5.54 20.78 2.04
CA LYS A 30 -5.56 21.98 2.90
C LYS A 30 -4.65 21.88 4.14
N ASN A 31 -4.33 20.67 4.58
CA ASN A 31 -3.49 20.36 5.73
C ASN A 31 -2.07 19.92 5.34
N GLN A 32 -1.78 19.69 4.05
CA GLN A 32 -0.45 19.26 3.60
C GLN A 32 0.68 20.28 3.80
N PRO A 33 0.45 21.62 3.74
CA PRO A 33 1.51 22.58 4.02
C PRO A 33 2.04 22.50 5.45
N ASP A 34 1.17 22.19 6.42
CA ASP A 34 1.50 22.05 7.83
C ASP A 34 0.60 20.98 8.49
N PRO A 35 0.97 19.69 8.39
CA PRO A 35 0.19 18.61 8.98
C PRO A 35 0.24 18.69 10.51
N PRO A 36 -0.90 18.54 11.21
CA PRO A 36 -0.93 18.63 12.66
C PRO A 36 -0.08 17.52 13.29
N PRO A 37 0.71 17.82 14.35
CA PRO A 37 1.47 16.81 15.05
C PRO A 37 0.56 15.89 15.87
N ALA A 38 0.96 14.63 16.01
CA ALA A 38 0.25 13.66 16.84
C ALA A 38 1.26 12.68 17.46
N ALA A 39 1.06 12.35 18.74
CA ALA A 39 1.92 11.41 19.45
C ALA A 39 1.86 10.02 18.81
N GLY A 40 3.02 9.40 18.58
CA GLY A 40 3.12 8.08 17.94
C GLY A 40 2.87 8.07 16.43
N LEU A 41 2.63 9.23 15.80
CA LEU A 41 2.49 9.37 14.36
C LEU A 41 3.62 10.23 13.80
N HIS A 42 3.98 9.97 12.55
CA HIS A 42 4.99 10.74 11.82
C HIS A 42 4.46 11.12 10.45
N VAL A 43 4.90 12.28 9.94
CA VAL A 43 4.55 12.74 8.60
C VAL A 43 5.43 12.00 7.59
N GLN A 44 4.81 11.18 6.74
CA GLN A 44 5.47 10.52 5.63
C GLN A 44 5.30 11.35 4.35
N LYS A 45 6.41 11.83 3.76
CA LYS A 45 6.38 12.50 2.46
C LYS A 45 6.65 11.47 1.36
N SER A 46 5.63 11.19 0.56
CA SER A 46 5.73 10.30 -0.60
C SER A 46 5.93 11.13 -1.87
N GLY A 47 7.07 10.95 -2.53
CA GLY A 47 7.30 11.50 -3.88
C GLY A 47 6.50 10.74 -4.94
N PRO A 48 6.62 11.11 -6.23
CA PRO A 48 6.04 10.36 -7.34
C PRO A 48 6.52 8.90 -7.32
N ARG A 49 5.59 7.97 -7.46
CA ARG A 49 5.86 6.52 -7.50
C ARG A 49 5.09 5.89 -8.64
N LEU A 50 5.70 4.95 -9.34
CA LEU A 50 5.02 4.08 -10.30
C LEU A 50 4.47 2.88 -9.55
N VAL A 51 3.16 2.63 -9.66
CA VAL A 51 2.51 1.48 -9.05
C VAL A 51 1.61 0.79 -10.07
N ALA A 52 1.54 -0.53 -9.98
CA ALA A 52 0.53 -1.32 -10.66
C ALA A 52 -0.57 -1.68 -9.66
N VAL A 53 -1.83 -1.60 -10.08
CA VAL A 53 -2.97 -1.80 -9.19
C VAL A 53 -3.83 -2.93 -9.73
N ARG A 54 -4.17 -3.87 -8.84
CA ARG A 54 -5.19 -4.88 -9.08
C ARG A 54 -6.34 -4.64 -8.11
N GLN A 55 -7.53 -4.45 -8.65
CA GLN A 55 -8.76 -4.32 -7.86
C GLN A 55 -9.39 -5.70 -7.71
N PHE A 56 -9.92 -5.98 -6.53
CA PHE A 56 -10.64 -7.20 -6.21
C PHE A 56 -11.80 -6.87 -5.27
N GLY A 57 -12.85 -7.70 -5.30
CA GLY A 57 -14.04 -7.52 -4.46
C GLY A 57 -13.87 -8.16 -3.07
N GLY A 58 -14.86 -7.95 -2.21
CA GLY A 58 -14.87 -8.49 -0.85
C GLY A 58 -14.13 -7.62 0.18
N PHE A 59 -13.98 -8.16 1.38
CA PHE A 59 -13.18 -7.54 2.44
C PHE A 59 -11.78 -8.13 2.42
N VAL A 60 -10.79 -7.31 2.74
CA VAL A 60 -9.40 -7.75 2.85
C VAL A 60 -9.26 -8.68 4.07
N ALA A 61 -8.80 -9.90 3.83
CA ALA A 61 -8.32 -10.84 4.84
C ALA A 61 -6.84 -11.18 4.56
N ASP A 62 -6.07 -11.52 5.59
CA ASP A 62 -4.62 -11.76 5.46
C ASP A 62 -4.29 -12.88 4.45
N GLU A 63 -5.13 -13.92 4.41
CA GLU A 63 -5.01 -15.06 3.50
C GLU A 63 -5.23 -14.68 2.02
N SER A 64 -6.17 -13.78 1.72
CA SER A 64 -6.47 -13.37 0.35
C SER A 64 -5.45 -12.39 -0.24
N LEU A 65 -4.73 -11.65 0.62
CA LEU A 65 -3.78 -10.63 0.17
C LEU A 65 -2.60 -11.20 -0.61
N GLY A 66 -2.05 -12.33 -0.14
CA GLY A 66 -0.94 -13.00 -0.80
C GLY A 66 -1.31 -13.48 -2.21
N GLU A 67 -2.52 -14.03 -2.36
CA GLU A 67 -3.03 -14.52 -3.64
C GLU A 67 -3.23 -13.38 -4.65
N GLU A 68 -3.85 -12.27 -4.23
CA GLU A 68 -4.09 -11.13 -5.10
C GLU A 68 -2.77 -10.41 -5.47
N ALA A 69 -1.81 -10.35 -4.54
CA ALA A 69 -0.47 -9.83 -4.82
C ALA A 69 0.28 -10.69 -5.83
N ALA A 70 0.22 -12.02 -5.70
CA ALA A 70 0.80 -12.96 -6.65
C ALA A 70 0.13 -12.86 -8.03
N ALA A 71 -1.20 -12.75 -8.09
CA ALA A 71 -1.95 -12.59 -9.32
C ALA A 71 -1.59 -11.29 -10.06
N LEU A 72 -1.40 -10.19 -9.33
CA LEU A 72 -0.88 -8.93 -9.91
C LEU A 72 0.53 -9.13 -10.48
N ASN A 73 1.42 -9.78 -9.74
CA ASN A 73 2.80 -10.01 -10.19
C ASN A 73 2.85 -10.85 -11.49
N THR A 74 2.06 -11.93 -11.56
CA THR A 74 1.93 -12.74 -12.78
C THR A 74 1.37 -11.93 -13.95
N SER A 75 0.38 -11.08 -13.70
CA SER A 75 -0.19 -10.20 -14.73
C SER A 75 0.83 -9.21 -15.29
N LEU A 76 1.76 -8.75 -14.45
CA LEU A 76 2.81 -7.81 -14.85
C LEU A 76 3.93 -8.48 -15.64
N ALA A 77 4.34 -9.69 -15.25
CA ALA A 77 5.44 -10.42 -15.89
C ALA A 77 5.20 -10.66 -17.39
N GLY A 78 3.96 -10.87 -17.81
CA GLY A 78 3.59 -11.04 -19.22
C GLY A 78 3.30 -9.74 -19.98
N SER A 79 3.48 -8.57 -19.35
CA SER A 79 3.07 -7.28 -19.90
C SER A 79 4.25 -6.45 -20.42
N LYS A 80 3.97 -5.46 -21.27
CA LYS A 80 4.95 -4.44 -21.69
C LYS A 80 5.51 -3.59 -20.52
N TRP A 81 4.93 -3.70 -19.33
CA TRP A 81 5.31 -2.95 -18.13
C TRP A 81 6.24 -3.73 -17.20
N ALA A 82 6.56 -4.99 -17.49
CA ALA A 82 7.39 -5.85 -16.62
C ALA A 82 8.67 -5.14 -16.15
N SER A 83 9.47 -4.63 -17.09
CA SER A 83 10.73 -3.94 -16.76
C SER A 83 10.54 -2.65 -15.95
N ALA A 84 9.43 -1.94 -16.14
CA ALA A 84 9.12 -0.73 -15.38
C ALA A 84 8.68 -1.08 -13.94
N ALA A 85 7.91 -2.15 -13.77
CA ALA A 85 7.52 -2.68 -12.48
C ALA A 85 8.73 -3.18 -11.67
N ASP A 86 9.66 -3.88 -12.33
CA ASP A 86 10.89 -4.35 -11.68
C ASP A 86 11.77 -3.19 -11.20
N LYS A 87 11.94 -2.15 -12.03
CA LYS A 87 12.65 -0.93 -11.64
C LYS A 87 11.96 -0.23 -10.47
N ALA A 88 10.63 -0.15 -10.47
CA ALA A 88 9.87 0.46 -9.38
C ALA A 88 10.06 -0.32 -8.06
N ARG A 89 10.06 -1.65 -8.10
CA ARG A 89 10.29 -2.51 -6.94
C ARG A 89 11.71 -2.38 -6.39
N GLN A 90 12.71 -2.31 -7.25
CA GLN A 90 14.11 -2.09 -6.85
C GLN A 90 14.33 -0.73 -6.18
N ALA A 91 13.51 0.27 -6.49
CA ALA A 91 13.58 1.59 -5.85
C ALA A 91 13.00 1.61 -4.43
N ASP A 92 12.22 0.61 -4.03
CA ASP A 92 11.64 0.45 -2.69
C ASP A 92 11.69 -1.03 -2.25
N PRO A 93 12.90 -1.59 -2.03
CA PRO A 93 13.08 -3.03 -1.82
C PRO A 93 12.52 -3.51 -0.47
N ALA A 94 12.32 -2.59 0.48
CA ALA A 94 11.73 -2.90 1.78
C ALA A 94 10.22 -3.16 1.71
N THR A 95 9.54 -2.65 0.68
CA THR A 95 8.10 -2.81 0.50
C THR A 95 7.82 -3.99 -0.45
N ALA A 96 7.20 -5.07 0.05
CA ALA A 96 6.82 -6.17 -0.83
C ALA A 96 5.59 -5.81 -1.67
N TYR A 97 4.54 -5.29 -1.02
CA TYR A 97 3.33 -4.82 -1.69
C TYR A 97 2.60 -3.79 -0.82
N ILE A 98 1.64 -3.12 -1.46
CA ILE A 98 0.83 -2.07 -0.87
C ILE A 98 -0.64 -2.48 -0.98
N VAL A 99 -1.36 -2.41 0.13
CA VAL A 99 -2.80 -2.64 0.19
C VAL A 99 -3.51 -1.30 0.32
N ALA A 100 -4.45 -1.00 -0.57
CA ALA A 100 -5.27 0.20 -0.52
C ALA A 100 -6.72 -0.17 -0.20
N GLN A 101 -7.17 0.12 1.02
CA GLN A 101 -8.49 -0.24 1.52
C GLN A 101 -9.45 0.95 1.43
N TYR A 102 -10.60 0.76 0.78
CA TYR A 102 -11.64 1.78 0.61
C TYR A 102 -12.89 1.52 1.46
N ASN A 103 -13.14 0.26 1.83
CA ASN A 103 -14.32 -0.19 2.56
C ASN A 103 -14.04 -0.55 4.04
N SER A 104 -12.76 -0.54 4.44
CA SER A 104 -12.28 -0.83 5.79
C SER A 104 -11.03 0.01 6.07
N PRO A 105 -10.79 0.48 7.31
CA PRO A 105 -11.67 0.43 8.48
C PRO A 105 -12.86 1.39 8.40
N LEU A 106 -12.99 2.14 7.30
CA LEU A 106 -14.04 3.11 7.08
C LEU A 106 -14.93 2.64 5.94
N SER A 107 -16.23 2.54 6.18
CA SER A 107 -17.17 2.44 5.07
C SER A 107 -17.37 3.83 4.49
N SER A 108 -16.79 4.11 3.32
CA SER A 108 -17.27 5.24 2.53
C SER A 108 -18.68 4.88 2.04
N VAL A 109 -19.70 5.36 2.76
CA VAL A 109 -21.07 5.42 2.22
C VAL A 109 -20.98 6.41 1.07
N VAL A 110 -20.91 5.89 -0.15
CA VAL A 110 -21.11 6.70 -1.34
C VAL A 110 -22.60 7.03 -1.34
N GLY A 111 -22.93 8.25 -0.90
CA GLY A 111 -24.24 8.86 -1.08
C GLY A 111 -24.36 9.48 -2.46
#